data_AF-A0A9Q0QTZ6-F1
#
_entry.id   AF-A0A9Q0QTZ6-F1
#
_cell.length_a   1.000
_cell.length_b   1.000
_cell.length_c   1.000
_cell.angle_alpha   90.00
_cell.angle_beta   90.00
_cell.angle_gamma   90.00
#
_symmetry.space_group_name_H-M   'P 1'
#
loop_
_entity.id
_entity.type
_entity.pdbx_description
1 polymer ?
#
loop_
_entity_poly.entity_id
_entity_poly.type
_entity_poly.pdbx_seq_one_letter_code
_entity_poly.pdbx_strand_id
1 'polypeptide(L)'
;MGEIDNDLLLKNFFAEVSEVERDNEVLRILSCFKLNAFEFLNLPFDSSLEDVKKQYRKLSLLVHPDKCKHPQAKEAFGALAKAQQLLLEPQEREYILSQVNAAKEELLAKRKKQLKKDNASKIKSLVEEGKYEQQYQQSEEFQRQLKQKVQELLTEQEWRRRKMQMRISEEEGRLKKDEEETKEMWKRKREHEEQWEGTRENRVSSWRDFMKTGKKGKKGEIRPPKLKTEDPNKSYVQRPVKRG
;
A
#
# COMPACT_ATOMS: atom_id res chain seq x y z
N MET A 1 -6.09 -52.70 39.81
CA MET A 1 -6.51 -51.30 39.99
C MET A 1 -5.46 -50.30 39.49
N GLY A 2 -4.15 -50.61 39.53
CA GLY A 2 -3.09 -49.67 39.08
C GLY A 2 -2.84 -49.53 37.58
N GLU A 3 -3.18 -50.51 36.72
CA GLU A 3 -2.98 -50.36 35.25
C GLU A 3 -3.98 -49.40 34.60
N ILE A 4 -5.23 -49.41 35.06
CA ILE A 4 -6.29 -48.51 34.56
C ILE A 4 -5.98 -47.04 34.92
N ASP A 5 -5.37 -46.82 36.09
CA ASP A 5 -4.94 -45.49 36.55
C ASP A 5 -3.75 -44.95 35.75
N ASN A 6 -2.79 -45.81 35.37
CA ASN A 6 -1.68 -45.42 34.50
C ASN A 6 -2.14 -45.12 33.08
N ASP A 7 -3.10 -45.88 32.54
CA ASP A 7 -3.64 -45.64 31.19
C ASP A 7 -4.48 -44.35 31.11
N LEU A 8 -5.20 -44.01 32.19
CA LEU A 8 -5.88 -42.72 32.36
C LEU A 8 -4.90 -41.55 32.50
N LEU A 9 -3.85 -41.72 33.30
CA LEU A 9 -2.80 -40.72 33.46
C LEU A 9 -2.10 -40.45 32.12
N LEU A 10 -1.80 -41.51 31.36
CA LEU A 10 -1.18 -41.40 30.04
C LEU A 10 -2.10 -40.71 29.03
N LYS A 11 -3.39 -41.03 29.01
CA LYS A 11 -4.39 -40.34 28.17
C LYS A 11 -4.53 -38.86 28.52
N ASN A 12 -4.55 -38.52 29.81
CA ASN A 12 -4.60 -37.13 30.27
C ASN A 12 -3.32 -36.38 29.90
N PHE A 13 -2.15 -37.00 30.08
CA PHE A 13 -0.87 -36.44 29.66
C PHE A 13 -0.83 -36.18 28.14
N PHE A 14 -1.25 -37.13 27.30
CA PHE A 14 -1.32 -36.90 25.85
C PHE A 14 -2.35 -35.82 25.47
N ALA A 15 -3.47 -35.74 26.17
CA ALA A 15 -4.45 -34.68 25.97
C ALA A 15 -3.87 -33.30 26.31
N GLU A 16 -3.16 -33.19 27.44
CA GLU A 16 -2.48 -31.97 27.89
C GLU A 16 -1.34 -31.56 26.95
N VAL A 17 -0.49 -32.51 26.54
CA VAL A 17 0.54 -32.28 25.50
C VAL A 17 -0.10 -31.76 24.22
N SER A 18 -1.22 -32.35 23.79
CA SER A 18 -1.92 -31.89 22.57
C SER A 18 -2.57 -30.51 22.73
N GLU A 19 -2.89 -30.07 23.95
CA GLU A 19 -3.41 -28.73 24.23
C GLU A 19 -2.27 -27.71 24.21
N VAL A 20 -1.14 -28.03 24.81
CA VAL A 20 0.10 -27.23 24.74
C VAL A 20 0.58 -27.09 23.29
N GLU A 21 0.51 -28.15 22.48
CA GLU A 21 0.82 -28.10 21.05
C GLU A 21 -0.10 -27.15 20.29
N ARG A 22 -1.39 -27.13 20.61
CA ARG A 22 -2.36 -26.21 20.01
C ARG A 22 -2.06 -24.76 20.38
N ASP A 23 -1.78 -24.50 21.65
CA ASP A 23 -1.46 -23.17 22.15
C ASP A 23 -0.15 -22.64 21.56
N ASN A 24 0.89 -23.48 21.51
CA ASN A 24 2.16 -23.16 20.86
C ASN A 24 1.97 -22.85 19.37
N GLU A 25 1.10 -23.58 18.67
CA GLU A 25 0.82 -23.32 17.26
C GLU A 25 0.09 -21.98 17.06
N VAL A 26 -0.86 -21.64 17.95
CA VAL A 26 -1.53 -20.33 17.92
C VAL A 26 -0.51 -19.20 18.10
N LEU A 27 0.37 -19.31 19.10
CA LEU A 27 1.43 -18.32 19.34
C LEU A 27 2.40 -18.22 18.15
N ARG A 28 2.80 -19.37 17.57
CA ARG A 28 3.66 -19.42 16.39
C ARG A 28 3.04 -18.66 15.23
N ILE A 29 1.78 -18.95 14.88
CA ILE A 29 1.05 -18.29 13.78
C ILE A 29 0.98 -16.78 14.01
N LEU A 30 0.69 -16.33 15.22
CA LEU A 30 0.58 -14.90 15.53
C LEU A 30 1.95 -14.18 15.53
N SER A 31 3.03 -14.90 15.83
CA SER A 31 4.40 -14.38 15.77
C SER A 31 4.98 -14.33 14.35
N CYS A 32 4.35 -14.99 13.37
CA CYS A 32 4.85 -15.06 12.00
C CYS A 32 4.92 -13.68 11.33
N PHE A 33 5.88 -13.53 10.41
CA PHE A 33 6.01 -12.29 9.66
C PHE A 33 4.81 -12.04 8.73
N LYS A 34 4.06 -10.96 8.99
CA LYS A 34 2.77 -10.66 8.34
C LYS A 34 2.78 -10.58 6.81
N LEU A 35 3.93 -10.28 6.20
CA LEU A 35 4.06 -10.16 4.74
C LEU A 35 4.46 -11.49 4.07
N ASN A 36 4.78 -12.53 4.84
CA ASN A 36 5.19 -13.84 4.32
C ASN A 36 4.12 -14.91 4.60
N ALA A 37 3.26 -15.15 3.61
CA ALA A 37 2.16 -16.11 3.74
C ALA A 37 2.61 -17.58 3.92
N PHE A 38 3.80 -17.96 3.42
CA PHE A 38 4.34 -19.32 3.58
C PHE A 38 4.68 -19.66 5.04
N GLU A 39 5.07 -18.65 5.83
CA GLU A 39 5.47 -18.80 7.23
C GLU A 39 4.29 -19.17 8.14
N PHE A 40 3.12 -18.58 7.86
CA PHE A 40 1.87 -18.92 8.55
C PHE A 40 1.50 -20.39 8.41
N LEU A 41 1.73 -20.98 7.23
CA LEU A 41 1.48 -22.40 6.98
C LEU A 41 2.66 -23.30 7.37
N ASN A 42 3.79 -22.73 7.80
CA ASN A 42 5.04 -23.45 8.03
C ASN A 42 5.47 -24.28 6.81
N LEU A 43 5.37 -23.69 5.62
CA LEU A 43 5.72 -24.32 4.35
C LEU A 43 7.01 -23.72 3.77
N PRO A 44 7.86 -24.53 3.12
CA PRO A 44 8.97 -24.00 2.34
C PRO A 44 8.45 -23.33 1.06
N PHE A 45 9.23 -22.39 0.51
CA PHE A 45 8.83 -21.55 -0.63
C PHE A 45 8.61 -22.34 -1.94
N ASP A 46 9.11 -23.56 -2.03
CA ASP A 46 8.95 -24.49 -3.16
C ASP A 46 7.68 -25.35 -3.08
N SER A 47 6.89 -25.22 -2.01
CA SER A 47 5.67 -26.00 -1.80
C SER A 47 4.63 -25.80 -2.90
N SER A 48 3.96 -26.86 -3.34
CA SER A 48 2.91 -26.78 -4.36
C SER A 48 1.60 -26.18 -3.82
N LEU A 49 0.66 -25.85 -4.72
CA LEU A 49 -0.69 -25.42 -4.31
C LEU A 49 -1.45 -26.50 -3.54
N GLU A 50 -1.17 -27.78 -3.84
CA GLU A 50 -1.78 -28.88 -3.08
C GLU A 50 -1.25 -28.94 -1.66
N ASP A 51 0.05 -28.72 -1.46
CA ASP A 51 0.68 -28.72 -0.14
C ASP A 51 0.13 -27.59 0.72
N VAL A 52 -0.08 -26.41 0.12
CA VAL A 52 -0.78 -25.28 0.76
C VAL A 52 -2.15 -25.67 1.27
N LYS A 53 -2.96 -26.36 0.45
CA LYS A 53 -4.31 -26.81 0.85
C LYS A 53 -4.27 -27.89 1.92
N LYS A 54 -3.38 -28.89 1.79
CA LYS A 54 -3.20 -29.98 2.76
C LYS A 54 -2.77 -29.44 4.12
N GLN A 55 -1.78 -28.56 4.13
CA GLN A 55 -1.23 -27.99 5.35
C GLN A 55 -2.21 -27.04 6.02
N TYR A 56 -2.93 -26.21 5.24
CA TYR A 56 -4.02 -25.39 5.77
C TYR A 56 -5.07 -26.26 6.47
N ARG A 57 -5.52 -27.37 5.86
CA ARG A 57 -6.50 -28.27 6.47
C ARG A 57 -5.99 -28.85 7.80
N LYS A 58 -4.71 -29.23 7.87
CA LYS A 58 -4.10 -29.74 9.09
C LYS A 58 -4.07 -28.69 10.20
N LEU A 59 -3.54 -27.50 9.89
CA LEU A 59 -3.37 -26.43 10.87
C LEU A 59 -4.70 -25.82 11.31
N SER A 60 -5.64 -25.61 10.38
CA SER A 60 -6.97 -25.06 10.69
C SER A 60 -7.76 -25.93 11.68
N LEU A 61 -7.61 -27.25 11.62
CA LEU A 61 -8.21 -28.17 12.60
C LEU A 61 -7.51 -28.08 13.96
N LEU A 62 -6.21 -27.85 13.98
CA LEU A 62 -5.41 -27.73 15.19
C LEU A 62 -5.75 -26.44 15.95
N VAL A 63 -5.84 -25.30 15.24
CA VAL A 63 -6.12 -23.98 15.81
C VAL A 63 -7.60 -23.57 15.72
N HIS A 64 -8.51 -24.51 15.45
CA HIS A 64 -9.93 -24.21 15.34
C HIS A 64 -10.46 -23.66 16.68
N PRO A 65 -11.22 -22.54 16.71
CA PRO A 65 -11.70 -21.93 17.95
C PRO A 65 -12.57 -22.85 18.81
N ASP A 66 -13.27 -23.81 18.20
CA ASP A 66 -14.08 -24.78 18.95
C ASP A 66 -13.24 -25.89 19.63
N LYS A 67 -12.03 -26.17 19.13
CA LYS A 67 -11.16 -27.26 19.62
C LYS A 67 -9.97 -26.76 20.43
N CYS A 68 -9.52 -25.55 20.17
CA CYS A 68 -8.43 -24.88 20.87
C CYS A 68 -9.01 -23.88 21.86
N LYS A 69 -8.69 -24.03 23.15
CA LYS A 69 -9.20 -23.16 24.21
C LYS A 69 -8.45 -21.82 24.30
N HIS A 70 -7.40 -21.63 23.49
CA HIS A 70 -6.60 -20.41 23.50
C HIS A 70 -7.46 -19.18 23.14
N PRO A 71 -7.37 -18.08 23.89
CA PRO A 71 -8.19 -16.88 23.67
C PRO A 71 -8.00 -16.27 22.27
N GLN A 72 -6.80 -16.41 21.70
CA GLN A 72 -6.46 -15.91 20.37
C GLN A 72 -6.62 -16.93 19.23
N ALA A 73 -7.21 -18.11 19.49
CA ALA A 73 -7.39 -19.14 18.44
C ALA A 73 -8.15 -18.61 17.22
N LYS A 74 -9.17 -17.77 17.43
CA LYS A 74 -9.93 -17.12 16.35
C LYS A 74 -9.06 -16.20 15.49
N GLU A 75 -8.15 -15.46 16.10
CA GLU A 75 -7.23 -14.55 15.41
C GLU A 75 -6.22 -15.35 14.56
N ALA A 76 -5.60 -16.38 15.16
CA ALA A 76 -4.67 -17.27 14.46
C ALA A 76 -5.34 -18.00 13.29
N PHE A 77 -6.56 -18.51 13.49
CA PHE A 77 -7.34 -19.13 12.42
C PHE A 77 -7.61 -18.15 11.27
N GLY A 78 -7.99 -16.90 11.58
CA GLY A 78 -8.19 -15.86 10.57
C GLY A 78 -6.91 -15.52 9.81
N ALA A 79 -5.77 -15.43 10.49
CA ALA A 79 -4.47 -15.22 9.87
C ALA A 79 -4.09 -16.37 8.93
N LEU A 80 -4.34 -17.61 9.35
CA LEU A 80 -4.11 -18.82 8.56
C LEU A 80 -4.97 -18.84 7.28
N ALA A 81 -6.26 -18.50 7.39
CA ALA A 81 -7.18 -18.43 6.26
C ALA A 81 -6.75 -17.36 5.25
N LYS A 82 -6.36 -16.18 5.74
CA LYS A 82 -5.83 -15.11 4.89
C LYS A 82 -4.54 -15.53 4.18
N ALA A 83 -3.62 -16.19 4.88
CA ALA A 83 -2.38 -16.69 4.28
C ALA A 83 -2.65 -17.71 3.17
N GLN A 84 -3.58 -18.64 3.39
CA GLN A 84 -4.01 -19.59 2.35
C GLN A 84 -4.57 -18.86 1.13
N GLN A 85 -5.47 -17.89 1.33
CA GLN A 85 -6.06 -17.13 0.23
C GLN A 85 -5.00 -16.42 -0.61
N LEU A 86 -4.03 -15.75 0.03
CA LEU A 86 -2.92 -15.09 -0.66
C LEU A 86 -2.06 -16.07 -1.47
N LEU A 87 -1.85 -17.29 -0.96
CA LEU A 87 -1.07 -18.32 -1.66
C LEU A 87 -1.84 -19.05 -2.76
N LEU A 88 -3.18 -18.96 -2.77
CA LEU A 88 -4.02 -19.46 -3.85
C LEU A 88 -4.13 -18.46 -4.99
N GLU A 89 -4.01 -17.16 -4.70
CA GLU A 89 -4.00 -16.10 -5.71
C GLU A 89 -2.66 -16.13 -6.49
N PRO A 90 -2.67 -16.37 -7.81
CA PRO A 90 -1.43 -16.53 -8.58
C PRO A 90 -0.52 -15.31 -8.53
N GLN A 91 -1.10 -14.10 -8.59
CA GLN A 91 -0.34 -12.84 -8.61
C GLN A 91 0.40 -12.59 -7.30
N GLU A 92 -0.29 -12.76 -6.16
CA GLU A 92 0.30 -12.57 -4.83
C GLU A 92 1.35 -13.64 -4.52
N ARG A 93 1.06 -14.89 -4.89
CA ARG A 93 2.03 -15.99 -4.76
C ARG A 93 3.29 -15.72 -5.60
N GLU A 94 3.14 -15.34 -6.87
CA GLU A 94 4.25 -15.02 -7.75
C GLU A 94 5.04 -13.82 -7.24
N TYR A 95 4.37 -12.81 -6.70
CA TYR A 95 5.03 -11.67 -6.06
C TYR A 95 5.94 -12.13 -4.91
N ILE A 96 5.43 -12.94 -3.97
CA ILE A 96 6.25 -13.45 -2.85
C ILE A 96 7.42 -14.29 -3.39
N LEU A 97 7.18 -15.18 -4.37
CA LEU A 97 8.23 -16.01 -4.96
C LEU A 97 9.30 -15.18 -5.69
N SER A 98 8.92 -14.08 -6.34
CA SER A 98 9.87 -13.15 -6.99
C SER A 98 10.82 -12.54 -5.96
N GLN A 99 10.31 -12.15 -4.79
CA GLN A 99 11.13 -11.62 -3.70
C GLN A 99 12.03 -12.70 -3.08
N VAL A 100 11.52 -13.93 -2.98
CA VAL A 100 12.32 -15.10 -2.56
C VAL A 100 13.48 -15.37 -3.53
N ASN A 101 13.23 -15.33 -4.84
CA ASN A 101 14.27 -15.54 -5.84
C ASN A 101 15.30 -14.41 -5.82
N ALA A 102 14.88 -13.15 -5.72
CA ALA A 102 15.78 -12.02 -5.54
C ALA A 102 16.66 -12.16 -4.30
N ALA A 103 16.08 -12.58 -3.16
CA ALA A 103 16.83 -12.86 -1.94
C ALA A 103 17.85 -13.99 -2.11
N LYS A 104 17.46 -15.09 -2.77
CA LYS A 104 18.36 -16.21 -3.09
C LYS A 104 19.54 -15.74 -3.95
N GLU A 105 19.27 -15.01 -5.03
CA GLU A 105 20.31 -14.50 -5.93
C GLU A 105 21.29 -13.57 -5.23
N GLU A 106 20.82 -12.67 -4.36
CA GLU A 106 21.68 -11.77 -3.59
C GLU A 106 22.60 -12.54 -2.64
N LEU A 107 22.06 -13.55 -1.94
CA LEU A 107 22.85 -14.40 -1.04
C LEU A 107 23.91 -15.21 -1.79
N LEU A 108 23.54 -15.82 -2.92
CA LEU A 108 24.47 -16.56 -3.77
C LEU A 108 25.55 -15.64 -4.34
N ALA A 109 25.20 -14.43 -4.79
CA ALA A 109 26.16 -13.44 -5.27
C ALA A 109 27.12 -12.99 -4.15
N LYS A 110 26.62 -12.79 -2.93
CA LYS A 110 27.43 -12.47 -1.75
C LYS A 110 28.42 -13.59 -1.42
N ARG A 111 27.95 -14.85 -1.43
CA ARG A 111 28.78 -16.03 -1.20
C ARG A 111 29.86 -16.18 -2.26
N LYS A 112 29.50 -16.03 -3.54
CA LYS A 112 30.45 -16.07 -4.68
C LYS A 112 31.52 -14.98 -4.54
N LYS A 113 31.17 -13.78 -4.08
CA LYS A 113 32.15 -12.70 -3.81
C LYS A 113 33.09 -13.05 -2.65
N GLN A 114 32.60 -13.70 -1.59
CA GLN A 114 33.45 -14.17 -0.48
C GLN A 114 34.44 -15.24 -0.94
N LEU A 115 33.96 -16.25 -1.67
CA LEU A 115 34.81 -17.31 -2.23
C LEU A 115 35.89 -16.78 -3.19
N LYS A 116 35.62 -15.69 -3.91
CA LYS A 116 36.62 -15.02 -4.76
C LYS A 116 37.75 -14.34 -3.98
N LYS A 117 37.52 -13.96 -2.71
CA LYS A 117 38.54 -13.33 -1.86
C LYS A 117 39.47 -14.37 -1.23
N ASP A 118 38.96 -15.57 -0.95
CA ASP A 118 39.74 -16.67 -0.36
C ASP A 118 40.19 -17.68 -1.43
N ASN A 119 41.46 -17.59 -1.87
CA ASN A 119 42.02 -18.49 -2.89
C ASN A 119 41.93 -19.98 -2.49
N ALA A 120 42.05 -20.32 -1.20
CA ALA A 120 41.91 -21.70 -0.71
C ALA A 120 40.49 -22.25 -0.87
N SER A 121 39.47 -21.43 -0.58
CA SER A 121 38.05 -21.77 -0.72
C SER A 121 37.63 -21.82 -2.19
N LYS A 122 38.25 -21.01 -3.05
CA LYS A 122 38.08 -21.05 -4.51
C LYS A 122 38.59 -22.38 -5.09
N ILE A 123 39.77 -22.85 -4.66
CA ILE A 123 40.33 -24.13 -5.12
C ILE A 123 39.45 -25.30 -4.63
N LYS A 124 39.01 -25.29 -3.37
CA LYS A 124 38.15 -26.35 -2.82
C LYS A 124 36.77 -26.44 -3.50
N SER A 125 36.15 -25.29 -3.82
CA SER A 125 34.87 -25.27 -4.55
C SER A 125 34.98 -25.64 -6.03
N LEU A 126 36.13 -25.39 -6.67
CA LEU A 126 36.40 -25.81 -8.05
C LEU A 126 36.63 -27.32 -8.19
N VAL A 127 37.19 -27.98 -7.16
CA VAL A 127 37.50 -29.42 -7.19
C VAL A 127 36.23 -30.28 -7.01
N GLU A 128 35.18 -29.74 -6.40
CA GLU A 128 34.01 -30.49 -5.94
C GLU A 128 32.72 -30.06 -6.66
N GLU A 129 32.84 -29.83 -7.98
CA GLU A 129 31.84 -29.26 -8.90
C GLU A 129 30.38 -29.47 -8.47
N GLY A 130 29.67 -28.36 -8.19
CA GLY A 130 28.21 -28.31 -7.98
C GLY A 130 27.69 -28.90 -6.67
N LYS A 131 28.33 -29.93 -6.11
CA LYS A 131 27.88 -30.59 -4.87
C LYS A 131 27.98 -29.68 -3.65
N TYR A 132 29.06 -28.90 -3.54
CA TYR A 132 29.27 -28.01 -2.40
C TYR A 132 28.25 -26.86 -2.37
N GLU A 133 27.85 -26.37 -3.55
CA GLU A 133 26.83 -25.32 -3.70
C GLU A 133 25.44 -25.85 -3.31
N GLN A 134 25.09 -27.07 -3.76
CA GLN A 134 23.84 -27.73 -3.40
C GLN A 134 23.75 -28.01 -1.90
N GLN A 135 24.83 -28.52 -1.29
CA GLN A 135 24.89 -28.73 0.17
C GLN A 135 24.75 -27.42 0.95
N TYR A 136 25.38 -26.34 0.47
CA TYR A 136 25.24 -25.04 1.11
C TYR A 136 23.81 -24.50 1.01
N GLN A 137 23.15 -24.63 -0.15
CA GLN A 137 21.75 -24.20 -0.31
C GLN A 137 20.78 -25.02 0.56
N GLN A 138 21.10 -26.28 0.83
CA GLN A 138 20.32 -27.13 1.73
C GLN A 138 20.64 -26.91 3.22
N SER A 139 21.76 -26.24 3.52
CA SER A 139 22.18 -25.95 4.90
C SER A 139 21.14 -25.10 5.63
N GLU A 140 20.92 -25.41 6.92
CA GLU A 140 20.07 -24.62 7.80
C GLU A 140 20.53 -23.16 7.89
N GLU A 141 21.84 -22.91 7.78
CA GLU A 141 22.39 -21.56 7.80
C GLU A 141 21.89 -20.75 6.60
N PHE A 142 21.89 -21.34 5.40
CA PHE A 142 21.40 -20.69 4.19
C PHE A 142 19.90 -20.47 4.27
N GLN A 143 19.12 -21.45 4.75
CA GLN A 143 17.69 -21.28 4.93
C GLN A 143 17.36 -20.16 5.92
N ARG A 144 18.12 -20.04 7.01
CA ARG A 144 17.97 -18.94 7.99
C ARG A 144 18.31 -17.59 7.37
N GLN A 145 19.43 -17.48 6.65
CA GLN A 145 19.83 -16.27 5.94
C GLN A 145 18.80 -15.88 4.88
N LEU A 146 18.26 -16.87 4.16
CA LEU A 146 17.22 -16.66 3.16
C LEU A 146 15.95 -16.10 3.80
N LYS A 147 15.45 -16.71 4.88
CA LYS A 147 14.28 -16.19 5.61
C LYS A 147 14.47 -14.74 6.05
N GLN A 148 15.62 -14.42 6.64
CA GLN A 148 15.94 -13.05 7.05
C GLN A 148 15.97 -12.08 5.87
N LYS A 149 16.58 -12.48 4.76
CA LYS A 149 16.69 -11.63 3.57
C LYS A 149 15.35 -11.42 2.87
N VAL A 150 14.52 -12.45 2.81
CA VAL A 150 13.14 -12.34 2.30
C VAL A 150 12.32 -11.38 3.15
N GLN A 151 12.43 -11.46 4.47
CA GLN A 151 11.77 -10.54 5.39
C GLN A 151 12.22 -9.08 5.17
N GLU A 152 13.52 -8.84 4.97
CA GLU A 152 14.07 -7.53 4.64
C GLU A 152 13.48 -6.97 3.34
N LEU A 153 13.52 -7.76 2.25
CA LEU A 153 13.02 -7.33 0.94
C LEU A 153 11.51 -7.07 0.96
N LEU A 154 10.71 -7.97 1.55
CA LEU A 154 9.27 -7.78 1.67
C LEU A 154 8.92 -6.52 2.47
N THR A 155 9.64 -6.27 3.57
CA THR A 155 9.45 -5.05 4.38
C THR A 155 9.75 -3.80 3.55
N GLU A 156 10.86 -3.81 2.80
CA GLU A 156 11.27 -2.68 1.98
C GLU A 156 10.30 -2.40 0.84
N GLN A 157 9.82 -3.44 0.14
CA GLN A 157 8.86 -3.29 -0.94
C GLN A 157 7.50 -2.80 -0.43
N GLU A 158 7.02 -3.32 0.70
CA GLU A 158 5.77 -2.85 1.30
C GLU A 158 5.88 -1.39 1.75
N TRP A 159 7.03 -0.99 2.30
CA TRP A 159 7.30 0.42 2.61
C TRP A 159 7.27 1.29 1.35
N ARG A 160 7.93 0.85 0.27
CA ARG A 160 7.93 1.56 -1.03
C ARG A 160 6.51 1.68 -1.59
N ARG A 161 5.71 0.60 -1.53
CA ARG A 161 4.31 0.58 -1.98
C ARG A 161 3.46 1.58 -1.21
N ARG A 162 3.52 1.56 0.13
CA ARG A 162 2.78 2.52 0.98
C ARG A 162 3.18 3.96 0.72
N LYS A 163 4.49 4.21 0.60
CA LYS A 163 5.01 5.55 0.29
C LYS A 163 4.58 6.03 -1.10
N MET A 164 4.50 5.14 -2.08
CA MET A 164 3.97 5.45 -3.41
C MET A 164 2.47 5.77 -3.34
N GLN A 165 1.69 4.96 -2.65
CA GLN A 165 0.26 5.15 -2.48
C GLN A 165 -0.08 6.49 -1.79
N MET A 166 0.69 6.89 -0.76
CA MET A 166 0.50 8.20 -0.13
C MET A 166 0.75 9.35 -1.10
N ARG A 167 1.79 9.26 -1.94
CA ARG A 167 2.09 10.30 -2.95
C ARG A 167 0.98 10.42 -3.98
N ILE A 168 0.47 9.29 -4.50
CA ILE A 168 -0.63 9.28 -5.46
C ILE A 168 -1.88 9.90 -4.84
N SER A 169 -2.24 9.51 -3.61
CA SER A 169 -3.40 10.08 -2.93
C SER A 169 -3.27 11.58 -2.67
N GLU A 170 -2.07 12.08 -2.38
CA GLU A 170 -1.81 13.52 -2.22
C GLU A 170 -1.99 14.26 -3.55
N GLU A 171 -1.46 13.71 -4.65
CA GLU A 171 -1.60 14.28 -5.99
C GLU A 171 -3.07 14.28 -6.46
N GLU A 172 -3.80 13.19 -6.25
CA GLU A 172 -5.24 13.10 -6.52
C GLU A 172 -6.04 14.12 -5.71
N GLY A 173 -5.67 14.32 -4.44
CA GLY A 173 -6.28 15.34 -3.58
C GLY A 173 -6.04 16.76 -4.08
N ARG A 174 -4.82 17.06 -4.56
CA ARG A 174 -4.49 18.36 -5.17
C ARG A 174 -5.28 18.58 -6.46
N LEU A 175 -5.30 17.59 -7.35
CA LEU A 175 -6.03 17.68 -8.61
C LEU A 175 -7.52 17.90 -8.37
N LYS A 176 -8.12 17.18 -7.42
CA LYS A 176 -9.53 17.36 -7.07
C LYS A 176 -9.83 18.77 -6.54
N LYS A 177 -8.92 19.34 -5.75
CA LYS A 177 -9.06 20.71 -5.25
C LYS A 177 -9.00 21.73 -6.40
N ASP A 178 -8.05 21.57 -7.32
CA ASP A 178 -7.94 22.44 -8.50
C ASP A 178 -9.19 22.32 -9.40
N GLU A 179 -9.74 21.11 -9.55
CA GLU A 179 -11.02 20.89 -10.25
C GLU A 179 -12.20 21.58 -9.55
N GLU A 180 -12.27 21.54 -8.22
CA GLU A 180 -13.31 22.21 -7.44
C GLU A 180 -13.18 23.74 -7.55
N GLU A 181 -11.96 24.27 -7.40
CA GLU A 181 -11.68 25.71 -7.54
C GLU A 181 -12.02 26.22 -8.95
N THR A 182 -11.69 25.47 -9.99
CA THR A 182 -12.05 25.83 -11.37
C THR A 182 -13.57 25.77 -11.57
N LYS A 183 -14.26 24.72 -11.10
CA LYS A 183 -15.73 24.63 -11.15
C LYS A 183 -16.39 25.81 -10.42
N GLU A 184 -15.89 26.18 -9.25
CA GLU A 184 -16.35 27.35 -8.50
C GLU A 184 -16.09 28.66 -9.27
N MET A 185 -14.91 28.81 -9.87
CA MET A 185 -14.58 29.98 -10.68
C MET A 185 -15.53 30.12 -11.87
N TRP A 186 -15.80 29.03 -12.58
CA TRP A 186 -16.76 29.01 -13.70
C TRP A 186 -18.19 29.31 -13.23
N LYS A 187 -18.59 28.77 -12.07
CA LYS A 187 -19.90 29.07 -11.46
C LYS A 187 -20.02 30.55 -11.10
N ARG A 188 -19.03 31.09 -10.40
CA ARG A 188 -18.96 32.50 -9.99
C ARG A 188 -18.94 33.44 -11.20
N LYS A 189 -18.23 33.05 -12.28
CA LYS A 189 -18.22 33.78 -13.56
C LYS A 189 -19.60 33.77 -14.22
N ARG A 190 -20.28 32.62 -14.26
CA ARG A 190 -21.64 32.48 -14.81
C ARG A 190 -22.64 33.32 -14.02
N GLU A 191 -22.62 33.23 -12.70
CA GLU A 191 -23.48 34.03 -11.81
C GLU A 191 -23.25 35.54 -12.01
N HIS A 192 -21.99 35.97 -12.14
CA HIS A 192 -21.67 37.36 -12.43
C HIS A 192 -22.18 37.81 -13.81
N GLU A 193 -22.06 36.96 -14.83
CA GLU A 193 -22.56 37.24 -16.18
C GLU A 193 -24.10 37.33 -16.21
N GLU A 194 -24.79 36.42 -15.52
CA GLU A 194 -26.24 36.47 -15.34
C GLU A 194 -26.68 37.76 -14.62
N GLN A 195 -26.00 38.16 -13.55
CA GLN A 195 -26.26 39.42 -12.85
C GLN A 195 -25.99 40.64 -13.75
N TRP A 196 -24.91 40.62 -14.54
CA TRP A 196 -24.59 41.68 -15.48
C TRP A 196 -25.66 41.80 -16.57
N GLU A 197 -26.08 40.70 -17.19
CA GLU A 197 -27.18 40.70 -18.18
C GLU A 197 -28.51 41.09 -17.54
N GLY A 198 -28.81 40.67 -16.30
CA GLY A 198 -30.01 41.11 -15.58
C GLY A 198 -30.07 42.64 -15.38
N THR A 199 -28.93 43.30 -15.19
CA THR A 199 -28.87 44.77 -15.12
C THR A 199 -28.87 45.47 -16.49
N ARG A 200 -28.88 44.72 -17.60
CA ARG A 200 -28.77 45.27 -18.97
C ARG A 200 -29.88 46.26 -19.29
N GLU A 201 -31.14 45.94 -18.99
CA GLU A 201 -32.27 46.85 -19.29
C GLU A 201 -32.16 48.16 -18.52
N ASN A 202 -31.75 48.10 -17.26
CA ASN A 202 -31.51 49.30 -16.44
C ASN A 202 -30.35 50.13 -16.99
N ARG A 203 -29.25 49.47 -17.39
CA ARG A 203 -28.09 50.14 -18.01
C ARG A 203 -28.43 50.76 -19.36
N VAL A 204 -29.16 50.04 -20.22
CA VAL A 204 -29.64 50.52 -21.53
C VAL A 204 -30.63 51.66 -21.38
N SER A 205 -31.57 51.57 -20.43
CA SER A 205 -32.53 52.65 -20.14
C SER A 205 -31.83 53.90 -19.62
N SER A 206 -30.92 53.75 -18.66
CA SER A 206 -30.09 54.87 -18.18
C SER A 206 -29.28 55.53 -19.29
N TRP A 207 -28.71 54.75 -20.22
CA TRP A 207 -28.00 55.27 -21.38
C TRP A 207 -28.93 55.96 -22.39
N ARG A 208 -30.13 55.43 -22.64
CA ARG A 208 -31.16 56.07 -23.47
C ARG A 208 -31.62 57.40 -22.87
N ASP A 209 -31.78 57.49 -21.56
CA ASP A 209 -32.18 58.71 -20.86
C ASP A 209 -31.06 59.76 -20.88
N PHE A 210 -29.80 59.35 -20.76
CA PHE A 210 -28.64 60.21 -20.98
C PHE A 210 -28.63 60.79 -22.41
N MET A 211 -28.88 59.96 -23.42
CA MET A 211 -28.96 60.42 -24.82
C MET A 211 -30.15 61.36 -25.07
N LYS A 212 -31.30 61.14 -24.42
CA LYS A 212 -32.46 62.04 -24.50
C LYS A 212 -32.21 63.38 -23.79
N THR A 213 -31.52 63.38 -22.66
CA THR A 213 -31.16 64.62 -21.93
C THR A 213 -30.08 65.43 -22.64
N GLY A 214 -29.26 64.82 -23.50
CA GLY A 214 -28.30 65.50 -24.38
C GLY A 214 -28.89 66.46 -25.42
N LYS A 215 -30.22 66.47 -25.66
CA LYS A 215 -30.89 67.42 -26.57
C LYS A 215 -31.53 68.64 -25.89
N LYS A 216 -31.53 68.75 -24.56
CA LYS A 216 -31.91 69.99 -23.85
C LYS A 216 -30.70 70.51 -23.08
N GLY A 217 -30.06 71.53 -23.64
CA GLY A 217 -28.80 72.06 -23.14
C GLY A 217 -28.84 72.50 -21.68
N LYS A 218 -27.77 72.18 -20.96
CA LYS A 218 -27.26 73.02 -19.87
C LYS A 218 -25.74 73.11 -19.98
N LYS A 219 -25.27 74.36 -20.06
CA LYS A 219 -23.89 74.81 -20.00
C LYS A 219 -23.39 74.57 -18.57
N GLY A 220 -22.53 73.56 -18.40
CA GLY A 220 -21.87 73.23 -17.14
C GLY A 220 -20.90 72.08 -17.36
N GLU A 221 -19.62 72.31 -17.10
CA GLU A 221 -18.50 71.41 -17.39
C GLU A 221 -18.78 69.96 -16.96
N ILE A 222 -18.82 69.06 -17.95
CA ILE A 222 -18.87 67.62 -17.72
C ILE A 222 -17.46 67.18 -17.34
N ARG A 223 -17.18 67.07 -16.03
CA ARG A 223 -15.98 66.34 -15.57
C ARG A 223 -16.23 64.85 -15.76
N PRO A 224 -15.33 64.11 -16.45
CA PRO A 224 -15.48 62.67 -16.59
C PRO A 224 -15.49 62.02 -15.20
N PRO A 225 -16.37 61.03 -14.95
CA PRO A 225 -16.37 60.28 -13.70
C PRO A 225 -14.98 59.71 -13.45
N LYS A 226 -14.43 59.92 -12.24
CA LYS A 226 -13.13 59.34 -11.87
C LYS A 226 -13.19 57.83 -12.10
N LEU A 227 -12.31 57.34 -12.97
CA LEU A 227 -12.12 55.91 -13.20
C LEU A 227 -11.79 55.28 -11.85
N LYS A 228 -12.67 54.43 -11.31
CA LYS A 228 -12.33 53.62 -10.15
C LYS A 228 -11.29 52.62 -10.63
N THR A 229 -10.02 52.93 -10.35
CA THR A 229 -8.85 52.18 -10.84
C THR A 229 -8.67 50.82 -10.17
N GLU A 230 -9.48 50.51 -9.17
CA GLU A 230 -9.38 49.27 -8.39
C GLU A 230 -10.78 48.66 -8.25
N ASP A 231 -11.17 47.89 -9.26
CA ASP A 231 -12.31 46.98 -9.21
C ASP A 231 -11.71 45.56 -9.14
N PRO A 232 -11.67 44.91 -7.97
CA PRO A 232 -11.01 43.61 -7.78
C PRO A 232 -11.52 42.50 -8.71
N ASN A 233 -12.70 42.69 -9.32
CA ASN A 233 -13.35 41.73 -10.21
C ASN A 233 -13.16 42.05 -11.71
N LYS A 234 -12.33 43.03 -12.09
CA LYS A 234 -11.98 43.31 -13.50
C LYS A 234 -10.49 43.14 -13.72
N SER A 235 -10.09 42.01 -14.30
CA SER A 235 -8.69 41.67 -14.60
C SER A 235 -8.05 42.49 -15.74
N TYR A 236 -8.84 43.29 -16.48
CA TYR A 236 -8.33 44.09 -17.60
C TYR A 236 -8.56 45.58 -17.37
N VAL A 237 -7.62 46.21 -16.67
CA VAL A 237 -7.48 47.67 -16.65
C VAL A 237 -6.60 48.05 -17.84
N GLN A 238 -7.22 48.48 -18.93
CA GLN A 238 -6.51 48.99 -20.10
C GLN A 238 -5.81 50.31 -19.71
N ARG A 239 -4.49 50.25 -19.48
CA ARG A 239 -3.70 51.45 -19.17
C ARG A 239 -3.59 52.32 -20.43
N PRO A 240 -3.79 53.65 -20.32
CA PRO A 240 -3.68 54.52 -21.49
C PRO A 240 -2.23 54.52 -21.99
N VAL A 241 -2.05 54.24 -23.28
CA VAL A 241 -0.77 54.31 -23.98
C VAL A 241 -0.37 55.78 -24.08
N LYS A 242 0.77 56.16 -23.47
CA LYS A 242 1.34 57.51 -23.64
C LYS A 242 1.71 57.70 -25.12
N ARG A 243 1.01 58.60 -25.81
CA ARG A 243 1.46 59.19 -27.07
C ARG A 243 1.97 60.59 -26.79
N GLY A 244 3.21 60.86 -27.19
CA GLY A 244 3.82 62.19 -27.27
C GLY A 244 4.25 62.76 -25.93
#